data_AF-A0AAP7KE77-F1
#
_entry.id   AF-A0AAP7KE77-F1
#
_cell.length_a   1.000
_cell.length_b   1.000
_cell.length_c   1.000
_cell.angle_alpha   90.00
_cell.angle_beta   90.00
_cell.angle_gamma   90.00
#
_symmetry.space_group_name_H-M   'P 1'
#
loop_
_entity.id
_entity.type
_entity.pdbx_description
1 polymer ?
#
loop_
_entity_poly.entity_id
_entity_poly.type
_entity_poly.pdbx_seq_one_letter_code
_entity_poly.pdbx_strand_id
1 'polypeptide(L)'
;MDPRHILADVDLAESKIHFSKDPIVLLCGGYVPEKEHADADDPPVSSLRDALKRKALSMIKSPQIFRPEEIKSWHEDGVYRNLMDFEADLASICSLVAIAVESEGSIAELGAFSQLPDFQKKLIVFVPEEYAGAKSFINLGILRHINEKHGSGVKVYPWSPRYPRDIPDDVVTDVMDDIVEEIEGLKKTQNLSLDNNIHIIVIIYELVRLFVALKESEIVEAIKGLGKEIHRDDVRRKIFLLQEFDFIKKISYSDSVFYACYKDSFHTLRFALKAGGMVDALRLRMECVDYYKATQSERNRNRAIDRAKLGVAK
;
A
#
# COMPACT_ATOMS: atom_id res chain seq x y z
N MET A 1 11.88 23.42 -23.59
CA MET A 1 12.29 23.34 -22.18
C MET A 1 11.70 22.05 -21.61
N ASP A 2 12.42 21.35 -20.74
CA ASP A 2 11.89 20.12 -20.13
C ASP A 2 10.76 20.46 -19.15
N PRO A 3 9.51 19.99 -19.36
CA PRO A 3 8.38 20.31 -18.49
C PRO A 3 8.56 19.82 -17.04
N ARG A 4 9.44 18.84 -16.81
CA ARG A 4 9.68 18.24 -15.49
C ARG A 4 10.33 19.21 -14.50
N HIS A 5 10.93 20.29 -14.98
CA HIS A 5 11.51 21.33 -14.14
C HIS A 5 10.48 22.05 -13.25
N ILE A 6 9.17 21.89 -13.52
CA ILE A 6 8.08 22.41 -12.69
C ILE A 6 8.19 22.01 -11.21
N LEU A 7 8.87 20.89 -10.88
CA LEU A 7 9.09 20.48 -9.49
C LEU A 7 9.86 21.52 -8.66
N ALA A 8 10.71 22.34 -9.30
CA ALA A 8 11.43 23.42 -8.61
C ALA A 8 10.47 24.52 -8.10
N ASP A 9 9.30 24.65 -8.71
CA ASP A 9 8.30 25.68 -8.42
C ASP A 9 7.18 25.18 -7.48
N VAL A 10 7.27 23.92 -7.04
CA VAL A 10 6.29 23.32 -6.13
C VAL A 10 6.47 23.83 -4.70
N ASP A 11 5.36 24.12 -4.03
CA ASP A 11 5.27 24.34 -2.59
C ASP A 11 4.84 23.05 -1.90
N LEU A 12 5.76 22.40 -1.19
CA LEU A 12 5.50 21.13 -0.52
C LEU A 12 4.63 21.27 0.73
N ALA A 13 4.65 22.43 1.39
CA ALA A 13 3.86 22.66 2.60
C ALA A 13 2.36 22.74 2.27
N GLU A 14 2.04 23.32 1.10
CA GLU A 14 0.67 23.44 0.60
C GLU A 14 0.24 22.26 -0.28
N SER A 15 1.16 21.36 -0.61
CA SER A 15 0.87 20.14 -1.38
C SER A 15 0.16 19.09 -0.53
N LYS A 16 -0.81 18.39 -1.13
CA LYS A 16 -1.69 17.47 -0.39
C LYS A 16 -1.78 16.10 -1.05
N ILE A 17 -1.71 15.09 -0.19
CA ILE A 17 -2.04 13.70 -0.52
C ILE A 17 -3.55 13.54 -0.43
N HIS A 18 -4.11 12.89 -1.44
CA HIS A 18 -5.49 12.42 -1.48
C HIS A 18 -5.48 10.90 -1.50
N PHE A 19 -5.99 10.29 -0.43
CA PHE A 19 -6.05 8.84 -0.32
C PHE A 19 -7.14 8.28 -1.22
N SER A 20 -6.94 7.02 -1.64
CA SER A 20 -7.84 6.33 -2.56
C SER A 20 -9.18 6.03 -1.89
N LYS A 21 -10.21 5.86 -2.72
CA LYS A 21 -11.52 5.34 -2.28
C LYS A 21 -11.55 3.81 -2.23
N ASP A 22 -10.50 3.16 -2.73
CA ASP A 22 -10.32 1.70 -2.72
C ASP A 22 -9.19 1.35 -1.73
N PRO A 23 -9.46 1.38 -0.41
CA PRO A 23 -8.46 1.10 0.62
C PRO A 23 -8.10 -0.37 0.63
N ILE A 24 -6.80 -0.63 0.81
CA ILE A 24 -6.24 -1.97 0.91
C ILE A 24 -6.08 -2.32 2.38
N VAL A 25 -6.58 -3.47 2.80
CA VAL A 25 -6.40 -4.00 4.16
C VAL A 25 -5.36 -5.11 4.11
N LEU A 26 -4.25 -4.94 4.82
CA LEU A 26 -3.33 -6.04 5.08
C LEU A 26 -3.94 -6.91 6.19
N LEU A 27 -4.28 -8.15 5.88
CA LEU A 27 -4.88 -9.09 6.83
C LEU A 27 -3.86 -10.16 7.26
N CYS A 28 -3.46 -10.04 8.52
CA CYS A 28 -2.52 -10.92 9.22
C CYS A 28 -3.27 -11.87 10.17
N GLY A 29 -2.76 -13.08 10.39
CA GLY A 29 -3.47 -14.08 11.19
C GLY A 29 -3.05 -15.53 10.96
N GLY A 30 -4.00 -16.44 11.09
CA GLY A 30 -3.80 -17.89 11.02
C GLY A 30 -3.75 -18.45 9.61
N TYR A 31 -3.54 -19.75 9.48
CA TYR A 31 -3.44 -20.40 8.18
C TYR A 31 -4.72 -20.24 7.35
N VAL A 32 -4.55 -20.03 6.04
CA VAL A 32 -5.65 -19.98 5.07
C VAL A 32 -5.43 -21.12 4.07
N PRO A 33 -6.27 -22.16 4.07
CA PRO A 33 -6.10 -23.30 3.18
C PRO A 33 -6.34 -22.92 1.72
N GLU A 34 -5.57 -23.52 0.82
CA GLU A 34 -5.80 -23.46 -0.62
C GLU A 34 -6.69 -24.63 -1.05
N LYS A 35 -7.53 -24.41 -2.07
CA LYS A 35 -8.23 -25.51 -2.73
C LYS A 35 -7.23 -26.35 -3.52
N GLU A 36 -7.42 -27.67 -3.55
CA GLU A 36 -6.60 -28.56 -4.37
C GLU A 36 -6.72 -28.23 -5.87
N HIS A 37 -7.92 -27.87 -6.32
CA HIS A 37 -8.23 -27.37 -7.65
C HIS A 37 -9.49 -26.48 -7.62
N ALA A 38 -9.77 -25.75 -8.71
CA ALA A 38 -10.85 -24.76 -8.77
C ALA A 38 -12.25 -25.33 -8.42
N ASP A 39 -12.51 -26.57 -8.85
CA ASP A 39 -13.82 -27.23 -8.68
C ASP A 39 -13.93 -28.04 -7.36
N ALA A 40 -12.93 -27.98 -6.48
CA ALA A 40 -12.98 -28.71 -5.20
C ALA A 40 -13.89 -28.01 -4.19
N ASP A 41 -14.48 -28.80 -3.29
CA ASP A 41 -15.19 -28.29 -2.12
C ASP A 41 -14.27 -27.39 -1.29
N ASP A 42 -14.84 -26.35 -0.69
CA ASP A 42 -14.09 -25.47 0.19
C ASP A 42 -13.60 -26.24 1.42
N PRO A 43 -12.29 -26.22 1.73
CA PRO A 43 -11.76 -26.86 2.93
C PRO A 43 -12.41 -26.26 4.18
N PRO A 44 -12.44 -26.97 5.32
CA PRO A 44 -12.96 -26.41 6.57
C PRO A 44 -12.25 -25.11 6.97
N VAL A 45 -12.97 -24.20 7.62
CA VAL A 45 -12.39 -22.97 8.18
C VAL A 45 -11.24 -23.33 9.10
N SER A 46 -10.09 -22.70 8.86
CA SER A 46 -8.84 -23.01 9.57
C SER A 46 -8.35 -21.88 10.50
N SER A 47 -8.93 -20.69 10.40
CA SER A 47 -8.59 -19.52 11.23
C SER A 47 -9.65 -18.42 11.10
N LEU A 48 -9.62 -17.41 11.97
CA LEU A 48 -10.42 -16.19 11.81
C LEU A 48 -10.02 -15.46 10.53
N ARG A 49 -8.72 -15.39 10.20
CA ARG A 49 -8.24 -14.83 8.93
C ARG A 49 -8.86 -15.51 7.71
N ASP A 50 -8.95 -16.84 7.72
CA ASP A 50 -9.62 -17.61 6.67
C ASP A 50 -11.12 -17.27 6.57
N ALA A 51 -11.81 -17.25 7.72
CA ALA A 51 -13.23 -16.89 7.77
C ALA A 51 -13.51 -15.49 7.20
N LEU A 52 -12.68 -14.49 7.58
CA LEU A 52 -12.79 -13.12 7.08
C LEU A 52 -12.54 -13.03 5.57
N LYS A 53 -11.55 -13.76 5.06
CA LYS A 53 -11.28 -13.82 3.62
C LYS A 53 -12.49 -14.36 2.86
N ARG A 54 -13.11 -15.46 3.34
CA ARG A 54 -14.32 -16.03 2.74
C ARG A 54 -15.49 -15.06 2.80
N LYS A 55 -15.69 -14.39 3.94
CA LYS A 55 -16.73 -13.37 4.11
C LYS A 55 -16.56 -12.24 3.10
N ALA A 56 -15.36 -11.70 2.95
CA ALA A 56 -15.09 -10.61 2.00
C ALA A 56 -15.39 -11.02 0.54
N LEU A 57 -15.14 -12.28 0.16
CA LEU A 57 -15.50 -12.79 -1.17
C LEU A 57 -17.02 -12.90 -1.39
N SER A 58 -17.80 -13.06 -0.32
CA SER A 58 -19.27 -13.17 -0.40
C SER A 58 -19.99 -11.80 -0.38
N MET A 59 -19.30 -10.72 -0.01
CA MET A 59 -19.90 -9.39 0.08
C MET A 59 -20.01 -8.74 -1.31
N ILE A 60 -21.10 -8.01 -1.53
CA ILE A 60 -21.30 -7.19 -2.74
C ILE A 60 -20.24 -6.08 -2.82
N LYS A 61 -19.89 -5.50 -1.68
CA LYS A 61 -18.88 -4.45 -1.54
C LYS A 61 -18.00 -4.78 -0.34
N SER A 62 -16.90 -5.48 -0.60
CA SER A 62 -15.88 -5.77 0.41
C SER A 62 -14.71 -4.80 0.31
N PRO A 63 -13.99 -4.58 1.43
CA PRO A 63 -12.66 -3.98 1.37
C PRO A 63 -11.70 -4.87 0.58
N GLN A 64 -10.70 -4.28 -0.05
CA GLN A 64 -9.66 -5.05 -0.74
C GLN A 64 -8.75 -5.69 0.32
N ILE A 65 -9.00 -6.96 0.64
CA ILE A 65 -8.18 -7.73 1.57
C ILE A 65 -6.97 -8.30 0.84
N PHE A 66 -5.80 -8.10 1.44
CA PHE A 66 -4.52 -8.58 0.96
C PHE A 66 -3.80 -9.36 2.05
N ARG A 67 -3.08 -10.42 1.67
CA ARG A 67 -2.26 -11.20 2.60
C ARG A 67 -0.79 -11.11 2.21
N PRO A 68 0.16 -11.00 3.17
CA PRO A 68 1.59 -10.93 2.84
C PRO A 68 2.08 -12.04 1.91
N GLU A 69 1.58 -13.26 2.09
CA GLU A 69 2.01 -14.46 1.37
C GLU A 69 1.56 -14.49 -0.11
N GLU A 70 0.73 -13.54 -0.54
CA GLU A 70 0.30 -13.40 -1.94
C GLU A 70 1.43 -12.88 -2.84
N ILE A 71 2.40 -12.15 -2.28
CA ILE A 71 3.61 -11.74 -2.99
C ILE A 71 4.69 -12.77 -2.71
N LYS A 72 4.95 -13.66 -3.67
CA LYS A 72 5.99 -14.71 -3.54
C LYS A 72 7.37 -14.25 -4.01
N SER A 73 7.41 -13.25 -4.89
CA SER A 73 8.60 -12.73 -5.58
C SER A 73 9.42 -11.74 -4.76
N TRP A 74 9.07 -11.45 -3.50
CA TRP A 74 9.71 -10.37 -2.71
C TRP A 74 11.23 -10.54 -2.54
N HIS A 75 11.73 -11.77 -2.59
CA HIS A 75 13.16 -12.10 -2.48
C HIS A 75 13.87 -12.18 -3.84
N GLU A 76 13.12 -12.16 -4.94
CA GLU A 76 13.69 -12.17 -6.29
C GLU A 76 14.49 -10.88 -6.53
N ASP A 77 15.55 -10.99 -7.33
CA ASP A 77 16.47 -9.90 -7.68
C ASP A 77 17.12 -9.17 -6.49
N GLY A 78 17.00 -9.70 -5.26
CA GLY A 78 17.55 -9.10 -4.05
C GLY A 78 16.89 -7.76 -3.67
N VAL A 79 15.64 -7.52 -4.11
CA VAL A 79 14.91 -6.27 -3.83
C VAL A 79 14.72 -6.08 -2.31
N TYR A 80 14.33 -7.14 -1.61
CA TYR A 80 14.30 -7.18 -0.15
C TYR A 80 15.29 -8.22 0.36
N ARG A 81 15.99 -7.88 1.45
CA ARG A 81 17.01 -8.76 2.07
C ARG A 81 16.42 -9.63 3.18
N ASN A 82 15.33 -9.20 3.79
CA ASN A 82 14.66 -9.91 4.86
C ASN A 82 13.15 -9.63 4.80
N LEU A 83 12.38 -10.52 5.41
CA LEU A 83 10.91 -10.47 5.41
C LEU A 83 10.36 -9.28 6.20
N MET A 84 11.07 -8.83 7.25
CA MET A 84 10.62 -7.73 8.10
C MET A 84 10.58 -6.40 7.35
N ASP A 85 11.62 -6.09 6.55
CA ASP A 85 11.65 -4.90 5.70
C ASP A 85 10.54 -4.95 4.64
N PHE A 86 10.30 -6.14 4.07
CA PHE A 86 9.24 -6.36 3.09
C PHE A 86 7.86 -6.11 3.69
N GLU A 87 7.55 -6.75 4.80
CA GLU A 87 6.25 -6.62 5.45
C GLU A 87 6.03 -5.22 6.01
N ALA A 88 7.07 -4.51 6.47
CA ALA A 88 6.94 -3.11 6.89
C ALA A 88 6.63 -2.17 5.71
N ASP A 89 7.29 -2.34 4.56
CA ASP A 89 6.99 -1.56 3.36
C ASP A 89 5.62 -1.94 2.77
N LEU A 90 5.25 -3.23 2.76
CA LEU A 90 3.94 -3.73 2.34
C LEU A 90 2.81 -3.17 3.22
N ALA A 91 2.99 -3.26 4.54
CA ALA A 91 2.02 -2.71 5.47
C ALA A 91 1.95 -1.18 5.35
N SER A 92 3.00 -0.49 4.92
CA SER A 92 2.98 0.95 4.65
C SER A 92 2.09 1.32 3.47
N ILE A 93 2.07 0.54 2.38
CA ILE A 93 1.21 0.82 1.21
C ILE A 93 -0.27 0.53 1.47
N CYS A 94 -0.59 -0.38 2.39
CA CYS A 94 -1.98 -0.64 2.78
C CYS A 94 -2.61 0.58 3.47
N SER A 95 -3.93 0.65 3.52
CA SER A 95 -4.67 1.71 4.24
C SER A 95 -4.93 1.34 5.70
N LEU A 96 -5.08 0.04 5.99
CA LEU A 96 -5.29 -0.52 7.31
C LEU A 96 -4.48 -1.82 7.45
N VAL A 97 -4.02 -2.12 8.66
CA VAL A 97 -3.41 -3.40 9.03
C VAL A 97 -4.32 -4.05 10.07
N ALA A 98 -4.91 -5.18 9.70
CA ALA A 98 -5.79 -5.97 10.55
C ALA A 98 -5.07 -7.24 10.99
N ILE A 99 -4.94 -7.47 12.30
CA ILE A 99 -4.23 -8.65 12.84
C ILE A 99 -5.18 -9.45 13.71
N ALA A 100 -5.43 -10.71 13.35
CA ALA A 100 -6.01 -11.70 14.26
C ALA A 100 -4.92 -12.39 15.08
N VAL A 101 -4.94 -12.27 16.41
CA VAL A 101 -3.92 -12.85 17.29
C VAL A 101 -4.19 -14.34 17.51
N GLU A 102 -3.81 -15.15 16.53
CA GLU A 102 -4.21 -16.56 16.46
C GLU A 102 -3.09 -17.53 16.02
N SER A 103 -1.92 -17.01 15.66
CA SER A 103 -0.75 -17.78 15.22
C SER A 103 0.57 -17.16 15.69
N GLU A 104 1.65 -17.95 15.70
CA GLU A 104 3.01 -17.46 16.01
C GLU A 104 3.42 -16.31 15.10
N GLY A 105 3.11 -16.40 13.80
CA GLY A 105 3.34 -15.34 12.82
C GLY A 105 2.59 -14.05 13.17
N SER A 106 1.28 -14.16 13.44
CA SER A 106 0.46 -12.98 13.80
C SER A 106 0.89 -12.31 15.10
N ILE A 107 1.44 -13.06 16.05
CA ILE A 107 1.99 -12.52 17.29
C ILE A 107 3.30 -11.77 17.01
N ALA A 108 4.15 -12.30 16.11
CA ALA A 108 5.37 -11.62 15.68
C ALA A 108 5.06 -10.33 14.90
N GLU A 109 4.13 -10.39 13.95
CA GLU A 109 3.63 -9.24 13.18
C GLU A 109 3.04 -8.16 14.11
N LEU A 110 2.22 -8.55 15.08
CA LEU A 110 1.70 -7.65 16.12
C LEU A 110 2.83 -6.93 16.85
N GLY A 111 3.87 -7.67 17.27
CA GLY A 111 5.06 -7.11 17.88
C GLY A 111 5.75 -6.09 16.96
N ALA A 112 6.08 -6.49 15.73
CA ALA A 112 6.81 -5.66 14.76
C ALA A 112 6.03 -4.38 14.39
N PHE A 113 4.77 -4.51 14.01
CA PHE A 113 3.95 -3.39 13.55
C PHE A 113 3.56 -2.43 14.68
N SER A 114 3.40 -2.92 15.92
CA SER A 114 3.10 -2.05 17.06
C SER A 114 4.21 -1.03 17.37
N GLN A 115 5.44 -1.30 16.94
CA GLN A 115 6.58 -0.41 17.16
C GLN A 115 6.75 0.66 16.07
N LEU A 116 6.03 0.53 14.94
CA LEU A 116 6.13 1.47 13.82
C LEU A 116 5.31 2.73 14.13
N PRO A 117 5.93 3.93 14.24
CA PRO A 117 5.23 5.15 14.62
C PRO A 117 4.07 5.51 13.70
N ASP A 118 4.23 5.28 12.40
CA ASP A 118 3.24 5.61 11.37
C ASP A 118 2.02 4.66 11.40
N PHE A 119 2.07 3.57 12.17
CA PHE A 119 1.03 2.53 12.17
C PHE A 119 0.07 2.64 13.35
N GLN A 120 0.34 3.54 14.30
CA GLN A 120 -0.43 3.67 15.54
C GLN A 120 -1.93 3.90 15.35
N LYS A 121 -2.35 4.52 14.23
CA LYS A 121 -3.77 4.75 13.86
C LYS A 121 -4.23 3.92 12.66
N LYS A 122 -3.43 2.94 12.28
CA LYS A 122 -3.61 2.06 11.13
C LYS A 122 -3.85 0.62 11.54
N LEU A 123 -3.57 0.31 12.81
CA LEU A 123 -3.55 -1.04 13.32
C LEU A 123 -4.85 -1.32 14.08
N ILE A 124 -5.61 -2.29 13.59
CA ILE A 124 -6.71 -2.91 14.32
C ILE A 124 -6.34 -4.35 14.64
N VAL A 125 -6.49 -4.72 15.91
CA VAL A 125 -6.09 -6.03 16.43
C VAL A 125 -7.29 -6.73 17.02
N PHE A 126 -7.55 -7.94 16.52
CA PHE A 126 -8.56 -8.83 17.02
C PHE A 126 -7.90 -9.83 17.96
N VAL A 127 -8.37 -9.86 19.21
CA VAL A 127 -7.86 -10.74 20.27
C VAL A 127 -8.96 -11.73 20.70
N PRO A 128 -8.69 -13.04 20.73
CA PRO A 128 -9.67 -14.00 21.22
C PRO A 128 -9.91 -13.77 22.71
N GLU A 129 -11.17 -13.87 23.14
CA GLU A 129 -11.58 -13.61 24.53
C GLU A 129 -10.77 -14.43 25.54
N GLU A 130 -10.42 -15.68 25.21
CA GLU A 130 -9.58 -16.52 26.06
C GLU A 130 -8.18 -15.95 26.34
N TYR A 131 -7.70 -15.00 25.52
CA TYR A 131 -6.43 -14.29 25.73
C TYR A 131 -6.59 -12.94 26.42
N ALA A 132 -7.77 -12.30 26.34
CA ALA A 132 -7.99 -10.89 26.71
C ALA A 132 -7.80 -10.56 28.20
N GLY A 133 -7.71 -11.56 29.09
CA GLY A 133 -7.49 -11.39 30.53
C GLY A 133 -6.09 -11.80 31.04
N ALA A 134 -5.24 -12.38 30.20
CA ALA A 134 -3.96 -12.92 30.65
C ALA A 134 -2.98 -11.82 31.07
N LYS A 135 -2.25 -12.01 32.18
CA LYS A 135 -1.12 -11.14 32.56
C LYS A 135 0.10 -11.47 31.71
N SER A 136 0.10 -10.99 30.47
CA SER A 136 1.13 -11.28 29.46
C SER A 136 1.77 -10.00 28.93
N PHE A 137 2.94 -10.12 28.32
CA PHE A 137 3.58 -9.01 27.61
C PHE A 137 2.72 -8.48 26.45
N ILE A 138 1.95 -9.38 25.79
CA ILE A 138 1.00 -9.02 24.73
C ILE A 138 -0.06 -8.06 25.29
N ASN A 139 -0.75 -8.44 26.37
CA ASN A 139 -1.84 -7.64 26.93
C ASN A 139 -1.35 -6.37 27.64
N LEU A 140 -0.36 -6.50 28.53
CA LEU A 140 0.10 -5.40 29.38
C LEU A 140 1.03 -4.42 28.66
N GLY A 141 1.69 -4.88 27.60
CA GLY A 141 2.60 -4.09 26.78
C GLY A 141 1.96 -3.68 25.47
N ILE A 142 1.92 -4.60 24.50
CA ILE A 142 1.60 -4.27 23.09
C ILE A 142 0.17 -3.78 22.92
N LEU A 143 -0.83 -4.54 23.38
CA LEU A 143 -2.24 -4.17 23.20
C LEU A 143 -2.58 -2.88 23.96
N ARG A 144 -2.07 -2.72 25.18
CA ARG A 144 -2.22 -1.49 25.94
C ARG A 144 -1.63 -0.29 25.19
N HIS A 145 -0.43 -0.43 24.61
CA HIS A 145 0.18 0.62 23.81
C HIS A 145 -0.68 1.02 22.61
N ILE A 146 -1.20 0.04 21.88
CA ILE A 146 -2.10 0.27 20.74
C ILE A 146 -3.36 1.00 21.20
N ASN A 147 -3.99 0.53 22.27
CA ASN A 147 -5.23 1.11 22.78
C ASN A 147 -5.04 2.55 23.28
N GLU A 148 -3.91 2.87 23.91
CA GLU A 148 -3.57 4.24 24.34
C GLU A 148 -3.39 5.21 23.17
N LYS A 149 -2.97 4.73 21.99
CA LYS A 149 -2.73 5.55 20.79
C LYS A 149 -3.92 5.63 19.84
N HIS A 150 -4.63 4.52 19.67
CA HIS A 150 -5.72 4.36 18.71
C HIS A 150 -7.10 4.55 19.35
N GLY A 151 -7.26 4.23 20.64
CA GLY A 151 -8.53 4.24 21.35
C GLY A 151 -9.43 3.04 21.05
N SER A 152 -9.61 2.70 19.77
CA SER A 152 -10.45 1.59 19.27
C SER A 152 -9.67 0.43 18.63
N GLY A 153 -8.34 0.52 18.56
CA GLY A 153 -7.51 -0.40 17.76
C GLY A 153 -7.35 -1.82 18.34
N VAL A 154 -7.97 -2.14 19.47
CA VAL A 154 -7.98 -3.49 20.05
C VAL A 154 -9.43 -3.92 20.29
N LYS A 155 -9.81 -5.04 19.69
CA LYS A 155 -11.15 -5.60 19.72
C LYS A 155 -11.08 -7.05 20.23
N VAL A 156 -12.02 -7.41 21.10
CA VAL A 156 -12.05 -8.74 21.74
C VAL A 156 -13.34 -9.45 21.33
N TYR A 157 -13.24 -10.68 20.83
CA TYR A 157 -14.39 -11.48 20.43
C TYR A 157 -14.33 -12.92 20.97
N PRO A 158 -15.47 -13.60 21.13
CA PRO A 158 -15.54 -14.96 21.66
C PRO A 158 -15.24 -16.01 20.57
N TRP A 159 -13.97 -16.11 20.16
CA TRP A 159 -13.48 -17.24 19.36
C TRP A 159 -12.25 -17.89 20.01
N SER A 160 -11.93 -19.12 19.59
CA SER A 160 -10.71 -19.79 20.00
C SER A 160 -9.88 -20.20 18.77
N PRO A 161 -8.61 -19.78 18.68
CA PRO A 161 -7.67 -20.27 17.67
C PRO A 161 -7.51 -21.80 17.65
N ARG A 162 -7.82 -22.48 18.77
CA ARG A 162 -7.76 -23.95 18.88
C ARG A 162 -8.93 -24.65 18.20
N TYR A 163 -10.05 -23.95 18.03
CA TYR A 163 -11.30 -24.47 17.49
C TYR A 163 -11.83 -23.58 16.35
N PRO A 164 -11.06 -23.43 15.25
CA PRO A 164 -11.41 -22.49 14.17
C PRO A 164 -12.70 -22.84 13.42
N ARG A 165 -13.18 -24.08 13.54
CA ARG A 165 -14.46 -24.52 12.95
C ARG A 165 -15.68 -24.05 13.73
N ASP A 166 -15.46 -23.65 14.99
CA ASP A 166 -16.51 -23.24 15.90
C ASP A 166 -16.67 -21.71 15.94
N ILE A 167 -15.95 -20.97 15.08
CA ILE A 167 -16.05 -19.52 14.97
C ILE A 167 -17.47 -19.18 14.50
N PRO A 168 -18.27 -18.46 15.31
CA PRO A 168 -19.63 -18.07 14.94
C PRO A 168 -19.65 -17.07 13.76
N ASP A 169 -20.64 -17.17 12.87
CA ASP A 169 -20.74 -16.25 11.70
C ASP A 169 -21.04 -14.79 12.11
N ASP A 170 -21.73 -14.58 13.23
CA ASP A 170 -21.94 -13.25 13.81
C ASP A 170 -20.61 -12.64 14.26
N VAL A 171 -19.71 -13.41 14.89
CA VAL A 171 -18.35 -12.93 15.20
C VAL A 171 -17.59 -12.54 13.93
N VAL A 172 -17.63 -13.34 12.87
CA VAL A 172 -16.98 -13.02 11.59
C VAL A 172 -17.57 -11.75 10.98
N THR A 173 -18.88 -11.57 11.10
CA THR A 173 -19.60 -10.39 10.60
C THR A 173 -19.20 -9.14 11.38
N ASP A 174 -19.24 -9.18 12.71
CA ASP A 174 -18.87 -8.05 13.56
C ASP A 174 -17.42 -7.63 13.35
N VAL A 175 -16.50 -8.59 13.23
CA VAL A 175 -15.08 -8.32 12.94
C VAL A 175 -14.91 -7.64 11.57
N MET A 176 -15.67 -8.07 10.55
CA MET A 176 -15.64 -7.43 9.23
C MET A 176 -16.23 -6.01 9.28
N ASP A 177 -17.32 -5.82 10.02
CA ASP A 177 -17.96 -4.51 10.18
C ASP A 177 -17.03 -3.53 10.90
N ASP A 178 -16.29 -3.97 11.92
CA ASP A 178 -15.22 -3.20 12.58
C ASP A 178 -14.11 -2.79 11.59
N ILE A 179 -13.68 -3.69 10.69
CA ILE A 179 -12.71 -3.36 9.64
C ILE A 179 -13.26 -2.29 8.71
N VAL A 180 -14.54 -2.41 8.31
CA VAL A 180 -15.20 -1.45 7.43
C VAL A 180 -15.35 -0.09 8.11
N GLU A 181 -15.73 -0.04 9.40
CA GLU A 181 -15.85 1.19 10.17
C GLU A 181 -14.50 1.93 10.25
N GLU A 182 -13.41 1.22 10.57
CA GLU A 182 -12.07 1.82 10.61
C GLU A 182 -11.66 2.41 9.26
N ILE A 183 -11.93 1.69 8.17
CA ILE A 183 -11.69 2.15 6.79
C ILE A 183 -12.48 3.43 6.48
N GLU A 184 -13.75 3.47 6.86
CA GLU A 184 -14.62 4.63 6.62
C GLU A 184 -14.11 5.85 7.40
N GLY A 185 -13.64 5.63 8.63
CA GLY A 185 -13.02 6.61 9.51
C GLY A 185 -11.66 7.16 9.05
N LEU A 186 -10.98 6.49 8.11
CA LEU A 186 -9.67 6.96 7.61
C LEU A 186 -9.75 8.35 6.99
N LYS A 187 -8.75 9.18 7.32
CA LYS A 187 -8.57 10.52 6.72
C LYS A 187 -8.46 10.41 5.20
N LYS A 188 -9.24 11.23 4.49
CA LYS A 188 -9.23 11.26 3.02
C LYS A 188 -8.10 12.11 2.44
N THR A 189 -7.52 13.01 3.23
CA THR A 189 -6.40 13.86 2.82
C THR A 189 -5.41 14.08 3.95
N GLN A 190 -4.15 14.33 3.57
CA GLN A 190 -3.07 14.74 4.47
C GLN A 190 -2.14 15.72 3.75
N ASN A 191 -1.49 16.60 4.51
CA ASN A 191 -0.40 17.42 3.96
C ASN A 191 0.79 16.51 3.62
N LEU A 192 1.49 16.83 2.55
CA LEU A 192 2.67 16.08 2.15
C LEU A 192 3.74 16.14 3.25
N SER A 193 4.40 15.01 3.48
CA SER A 193 5.55 14.88 4.36
C SER A 193 6.54 13.93 3.72
N LEU A 194 7.79 14.37 3.59
CA LEU A 194 8.88 13.58 2.99
C LEU A 194 9.50 12.56 3.97
N ASP A 195 9.06 12.57 5.22
CA ASP A 195 9.49 11.61 6.24
C ASP A 195 8.50 10.45 6.42
N ASN A 196 7.33 10.55 5.78
CA ASN A 196 6.30 9.52 5.84
C ASN A 196 6.47 8.53 4.67
N ASN A 197 6.57 7.24 4.97
CA ASN A 197 6.89 6.21 3.98
C ASN A 197 5.83 6.09 2.87
N ILE A 198 4.53 6.12 3.23
CA ILE A 198 3.45 6.05 2.24
C ILE A 198 3.44 7.29 1.35
N HIS A 199 3.74 8.48 1.88
CA HIS A 199 3.84 9.69 1.06
C HIS A 199 4.93 9.60 -0.01
N ILE A 200 6.07 8.98 0.30
CA ILE A 200 7.13 8.73 -0.70
C ILE A 200 6.63 7.77 -1.79
N ILE A 201 5.88 6.72 -1.43
CA ILE A 201 5.25 5.82 -2.41
C ILE A 201 4.27 6.58 -3.32
N VAL A 202 3.43 7.46 -2.75
CA VAL A 202 2.52 8.32 -3.52
C VAL A 202 3.29 9.27 -4.43
N ILE A 203 4.40 9.86 -3.97
CA ILE A 203 5.27 10.71 -4.80
C ILE A 203 5.80 9.92 -6.00
N ILE A 204 6.34 8.72 -5.80
CA ILE A 204 6.86 7.89 -6.89
C ILE A 204 5.78 7.61 -7.93
N TYR A 205 4.60 7.19 -7.45
CA TYR A 205 3.45 6.93 -8.31
C TYR A 205 3.01 8.18 -9.09
N GLU A 206 2.86 9.32 -8.41
CA GLU A 206 2.41 10.57 -9.01
C GLU A 206 3.43 11.12 -10.02
N LEU A 207 4.73 11.05 -9.73
CA LEU A 207 5.79 11.44 -10.67
C LEU A 207 5.73 10.61 -11.94
N VAL A 208 5.60 9.29 -11.82
CA VAL A 208 5.45 8.39 -12.97
C VAL A 208 4.18 8.72 -13.76
N ARG A 209 3.09 9.09 -13.08
CA ARG A 209 1.82 9.47 -13.71
C ARG A 209 1.89 10.81 -14.43
N LEU A 210 2.45 11.84 -13.81
CA LEU A 210 2.60 13.20 -14.35
C LEU A 210 3.59 13.25 -15.52
N PHE A 211 4.70 12.52 -15.40
CA PHE A 211 5.75 12.52 -16.40
C PHE A 211 5.65 11.38 -17.41
N VAL A 212 4.54 10.63 -17.38
CA VAL A 212 4.11 9.57 -18.30
C VAL A 212 4.97 8.31 -18.26
N ALA A 213 6.30 8.45 -18.28
CA ALA A 213 7.25 7.36 -18.13
C ALA A 213 8.58 7.88 -17.57
N LEU A 214 9.09 7.27 -16.50
CA LEU A 214 10.35 7.66 -15.86
C LEU A 214 11.31 6.50 -15.69
N LYS A 215 12.62 6.77 -15.79
CA LYS A 215 13.66 5.86 -15.34
C LYS A 215 13.76 5.89 -13.82
N GLU A 216 14.30 4.82 -13.25
CA GLU A 216 14.61 4.74 -11.82
C GLU A 216 15.48 5.91 -11.32
N SER A 217 16.52 6.26 -12.09
CA SER A 217 17.41 7.37 -11.74
C SER A 217 16.69 8.73 -11.73
N GLU A 218 15.74 8.92 -12.63
CA GLU A 218 14.96 10.16 -12.73
C GLU A 218 13.98 10.29 -11.54
N ILE A 219 13.46 9.18 -11.02
CA ILE A 219 12.63 9.17 -9.81
C ILE A 219 13.48 9.57 -8.60
N VAL A 220 14.69 9.02 -8.46
CA VAL A 220 15.63 9.40 -7.39
C VAL A 220 15.98 10.89 -7.47
N GLU A 221 16.33 11.38 -8.67
CA GLU A 221 16.65 12.80 -8.89
C GLU A 221 15.46 13.72 -8.62
N ALA A 222 14.24 13.31 -9.00
CA ALA A 222 13.04 14.08 -8.71
C ALA A 222 12.76 14.20 -7.20
N ILE A 223 12.84 13.09 -6.45
CA ILE A 223 12.66 13.11 -4.98
C ILE A 223 13.74 13.96 -4.30
N LYS A 224 14.99 13.87 -4.78
CA LYS A 224 16.07 14.75 -4.36
C LYS A 224 15.78 16.22 -4.65
N GLY A 225 15.22 16.53 -5.82
CA GLY A 225 14.76 17.87 -6.19
C GLY A 225 13.65 18.42 -5.29
N LEU A 226 12.84 17.54 -4.69
CA LEU A 226 11.85 17.89 -3.66
C LEU A 226 12.50 18.07 -2.26
N GLY A 227 13.81 17.85 -2.11
CA GLY A 227 14.53 18.07 -0.85
C GLY A 227 14.71 16.83 0.03
N LYS A 228 14.47 15.62 -0.48
CA LYS A 228 14.75 14.36 0.24
C LYS A 228 15.79 13.53 -0.48
N GLU A 229 16.92 13.28 0.18
CA GLU A 229 17.87 12.26 -0.27
C GLU A 229 17.28 10.87 0.04
N ILE A 230 17.27 9.99 -0.96
CA ILE A 230 16.75 8.63 -0.84
C ILE A 230 17.71 7.65 -1.52
N HIS A 231 17.93 6.50 -0.88
CA HIS A 231 18.79 5.47 -1.45
C HIS A 231 18.09 4.78 -2.63
N ARG A 232 18.86 4.42 -3.65
CA ARG A 232 18.36 3.75 -4.85
C ARG A 232 17.57 2.46 -4.54
N ASP A 233 18.08 1.65 -3.61
CA ASP A 233 17.40 0.41 -3.18
C ASP A 233 16.03 0.68 -2.53
N ASP A 234 15.86 1.80 -1.84
CA ASP A 234 14.57 2.15 -1.22
C ASP A 234 13.53 2.56 -2.28
N VAL A 235 13.96 3.29 -3.31
CA VAL A 235 13.11 3.56 -4.48
C VAL A 235 12.73 2.27 -5.21
N ARG A 236 13.66 1.32 -5.36
CA ARG A 236 13.38 0.01 -5.99
C ARG A 236 12.34 -0.80 -5.22
N ARG A 237 12.45 -0.87 -3.89
CA ARG A 237 11.47 -1.55 -3.02
C ARG A 237 10.06 -0.99 -3.17
N LYS A 238 9.95 0.34 -3.23
CA LYS A 238 8.67 1.05 -3.41
C LYS A 238 8.10 0.86 -4.82
N ILE A 239 8.95 0.91 -5.84
CA ILE A 239 8.56 0.58 -7.22
C ILE A 239 8.07 -0.86 -7.32
N PHE A 240 8.77 -1.81 -6.69
CA PHE A 240 8.37 -3.21 -6.64
C PHE A 240 6.96 -3.36 -6.07
N LEU A 241 6.66 -2.76 -4.91
CA LEU A 241 5.30 -2.81 -4.36
C LEU A 241 4.26 -2.20 -5.29
N LEU A 242 4.54 -1.03 -5.88
CA LEU A 242 3.63 -0.42 -6.86
C LEU A 242 3.38 -1.32 -8.08
N GLN A 243 4.33 -2.20 -8.45
CA GLN A 243 4.15 -3.19 -9.50
C GLN A 243 3.33 -4.40 -9.05
N GLU A 244 3.59 -4.93 -7.86
CA GLU A 244 2.83 -6.07 -7.29
C GLU A 244 1.33 -5.73 -7.11
N PHE A 245 1.01 -4.46 -6.86
CA PHE A 245 -0.38 -3.97 -6.82
C PHE A 245 -0.90 -3.46 -8.18
N ASP A 246 -0.19 -3.68 -9.28
CA ASP A 246 -0.56 -3.26 -10.64
C ASP A 246 -0.80 -1.75 -10.81
N PHE A 247 -0.25 -0.91 -9.94
CA PHE A 247 -0.37 0.54 -10.07
C PHE A 247 0.56 1.09 -11.15
N ILE A 248 1.77 0.53 -11.24
CA ILE A 248 2.75 0.86 -12.29
C ILE A 248 3.23 -0.42 -12.98
N LYS A 249 3.76 -0.26 -14.19
CA LYS A 249 4.39 -1.34 -14.94
C LYS A 249 5.73 -0.90 -15.51
N LYS A 250 6.62 -1.89 -15.69
CA LYS A 250 7.86 -1.73 -16.43
C LYS A 250 7.57 -1.72 -17.93
N ILE A 251 8.04 -0.71 -18.65
CA ILE A 251 8.05 -0.64 -20.10
C ILE A 251 9.48 -0.48 -20.59
N SER A 252 9.81 -1.07 -21.73
CA SER A 252 11.17 -1.04 -22.27
C SER A 252 11.18 -0.77 -23.76
N TYR A 253 12.27 -0.14 -24.19
CA TYR A 253 12.59 -0.01 -25.60
C TYR A 253 14.11 0.04 -25.77
N SER A 254 14.63 -0.81 -26.68
CA SER A 254 16.07 -1.04 -26.82
C SER A 254 16.69 -1.47 -25.48
N ASP A 255 17.74 -0.80 -25.04
CA ASP A 255 18.44 -1.00 -23.76
C ASP A 255 17.82 -0.23 -22.58
N SER A 256 16.78 0.56 -22.83
CA SER A 256 16.24 1.51 -21.87
C SER A 256 14.97 0.97 -21.20
N VAL A 257 14.91 1.14 -19.88
CA VAL A 257 13.79 0.74 -19.01
C VAL A 257 13.14 1.96 -18.39
N PHE A 258 11.82 2.00 -18.40
CA PHE A 258 11.00 3.03 -17.77
C PHE A 258 9.87 2.40 -16.96
N TYR A 259 9.33 3.17 -16.03
CA TYR A 259 8.12 2.85 -15.28
C TYR A 259 7.01 3.78 -15.71
N ALA A 260 5.82 3.23 -15.88
CA ALA A 260 4.64 3.97 -16.30
C ALA A 260 3.40 3.53 -15.51
N CYS A 261 2.48 4.47 -15.28
CA CYS A 261 1.20 4.19 -14.62
C CYS A 261 0.38 3.18 -15.44
N TYR A 262 -0.17 2.18 -14.75
CA TYR A 262 -1.05 1.16 -15.34
C TYR A 262 -2.51 1.31 -14.87
N LYS A 263 -2.72 1.55 -13.56
CA LYS A 263 -4.03 1.75 -12.96
C LYS A 263 -4.12 3.10 -12.22
N ASP A 264 -5.19 3.86 -12.42
CA ASP A 264 -5.42 5.20 -11.82
C ASP A 264 -6.31 5.15 -10.56
N SER A 265 -6.13 4.11 -9.73
CA SER A 265 -6.95 3.89 -8.53
C SER A 265 -6.16 3.99 -7.22
N PHE A 266 -4.90 4.41 -7.27
CA PHE A 266 -4.09 4.58 -6.07
C PHE A 266 -4.29 5.97 -5.46
N HIS A 267 -3.52 6.29 -4.42
CA HIS A 267 -3.44 7.62 -3.85
C HIS A 267 -2.87 8.60 -4.88
N THR A 268 -3.29 9.87 -4.80
CA THR A 268 -2.80 10.93 -5.68
C THR A 268 -2.18 12.06 -4.87
N LEU A 269 -1.25 12.78 -5.48
CA LEU A 269 -0.62 13.95 -4.90
C LEU A 269 -0.95 15.17 -5.74
N ARG A 270 -1.53 16.19 -5.10
CA ARG A 270 -1.75 17.51 -5.70
C ARG A 270 -0.63 18.43 -5.29
N PHE A 271 0.21 18.79 -6.25
CA PHE A 271 1.28 19.76 -6.07
C PHE A 271 0.72 21.18 -6.12
N ALA A 272 0.93 21.93 -5.04
CA ALA A 272 0.73 23.38 -5.00
C ALA A 272 1.94 24.09 -5.62
N LEU A 273 1.74 25.26 -6.22
CA LEU A 273 2.82 26.07 -6.79
C LEU A 273 3.12 27.26 -5.89
N LYS A 274 4.41 27.64 -5.80
CA LYS A 274 4.88 28.82 -5.05
C LYS A 274 4.27 30.13 -5.54
N ALA A 275 3.97 30.21 -6.85
CA ALA A 275 3.31 31.37 -7.45
C ALA A 275 1.79 31.41 -7.17
N GLY A 276 1.26 30.43 -6.45
CA GLY A 276 -0.17 30.21 -6.23
C GLY A 276 -0.78 29.27 -7.27
N GLY A 277 -1.86 28.58 -6.86
CA GLY A 277 -2.54 27.58 -7.68
C GLY A 277 -1.94 26.17 -7.54
N MET A 278 -2.37 25.28 -8.43
CA MET A 278 -2.01 23.86 -8.43
C MET A 278 -1.45 23.47 -9.80
N VAL A 279 -0.59 22.45 -9.82
CA VAL A 279 -0.13 21.84 -11.07
C VAL A 279 -1.33 21.24 -11.83
N ASP A 280 -1.52 21.67 -13.08
CA ASP A 280 -2.47 21.04 -13.99
C ASP A 280 -1.88 19.74 -14.55
N ALA A 281 -2.28 18.62 -13.96
CA ALA A 281 -1.76 17.30 -14.29
C ALA A 281 -2.02 16.91 -15.76
N LEU A 282 -3.16 17.30 -16.33
CA LEU A 282 -3.49 16.95 -17.72
C LEU A 282 -2.58 17.73 -18.67
N ARG A 283 -2.46 19.04 -18.44
CA ARG A 283 -1.59 19.91 -19.23
C ARG A 283 -0.14 19.46 -19.15
N LEU A 284 0.38 19.23 -17.95
CA LEU A 284 1.76 18.80 -17.74
C LEU A 284 2.06 17.47 -18.46
N ARG A 285 1.13 16.51 -18.41
CA ARG A 285 1.27 15.24 -19.14
C ARG A 285 1.35 15.44 -20.65
N MET A 286 0.50 16.31 -21.22
CA MET A 286 0.55 16.64 -22.65
C MET A 286 1.89 17.29 -23.02
N GLU A 287 2.35 18.26 -22.23
CA GLU A 287 3.64 18.93 -22.42
C GLU A 287 4.80 17.92 -22.37
N CYS A 288 4.78 16.94 -21.44
CA CYS A 288 5.76 15.87 -21.39
C CYS A 288 5.74 14.99 -22.66
N VAL A 289 4.56 14.57 -23.13
CA VAL A 289 4.44 13.76 -24.36
C VAL A 289 5.00 14.51 -25.56
N ASP A 290 4.64 15.79 -25.72
CA ASP A 290 5.12 16.62 -26.83
C ASP A 290 6.63 16.83 -26.77
N TYR A 291 7.16 17.08 -25.56
CA TYR A 291 8.60 17.18 -25.33
C TYR A 291 9.34 15.89 -25.70
N TYR A 292 8.83 14.71 -25.31
CA TYR A 292 9.47 13.42 -25.63
C TYR A 292 9.40 13.09 -27.12
N LYS A 293 8.36 13.52 -27.83
CA LYS A 293 8.25 13.36 -29.30
C LYS A 293 9.22 14.29 -30.04
N ALA A 294 9.37 15.52 -29.57
CA ALA A 294 10.20 16.53 -30.24
C ALA A 294 11.70 16.37 -29.95
N THR A 295 12.07 15.71 -28.85
CA THR A 295 13.46 15.65 -28.37
C THR A 295 14.15 14.34 -28.75
N GLN A 296 15.19 14.41 -29.60
CA GLN A 296 15.87 13.22 -30.12
C GLN A 296 16.50 12.32 -29.04
N SER A 297 17.01 12.89 -27.95
CA SER A 297 17.55 12.11 -26.81
C SER A 297 16.48 11.28 -26.10
N GLU A 298 15.20 11.64 -26.27
CA GLU A 298 14.05 10.97 -25.65
C GLU A 298 13.35 9.96 -26.56
N ARG A 299 13.95 9.67 -27.72
CA ARG A 299 13.41 8.71 -28.69
C ARG A 299 13.05 7.35 -28.08
N ASN A 300 13.88 6.83 -27.15
CA ASN A 300 13.64 5.52 -26.53
C ASN A 300 12.41 5.59 -25.60
N ARG A 301 12.27 6.67 -24.82
CA ARG A 301 11.09 6.89 -23.96
C ARG A 301 9.84 7.01 -24.82
N ASN A 302 9.88 7.83 -25.87
CA ASN A 302 8.74 8.00 -26.77
C ASN A 302 8.31 6.69 -27.42
N ARG A 303 9.25 5.88 -27.92
CA ARG A 303 8.94 4.56 -28.50
C ARG A 303 8.41 3.56 -27.48
N ALA A 304 8.87 3.60 -26.23
CA ALA A 304 8.32 2.78 -25.15
C ALA A 304 6.86 3.18 -24.84
N ILE A 305 6.58 4.48 -24.74
CA ILE A 305 5.24 5.06 -24.55
C ILE A 305 4.29 4.64 -25.69
N ASP A 306 4.71 4.83 -26.94
CA ASP A 306 3.93 4.45 -28.14
C ASP A 306 3.55 2.96 -28.13
N ARG A 307 4.52 2.08 -27.88
CA ARG A 307 4.30 0.61 -27.82
C ARG A 307 3.37 0.21 -26.68
N ALA A 308 3.46 0.90 -25.55
CA ALA A 308 2.61 0.66 -24.40
C ALA A 308 1.22 1.31 -24.51
N LYS A 309 0.96 2.05 -25.61
CA LYS A 309 -0.28 2.82 -25.87
C LYS A 309 -0.62 3.79 -24.73
N LEU A 310 0.41 4.42 -24.16
CA LEU A 310 0.27 5.37 -23.06
C LEU A 310 0.18 6.80 -23.61
N GLY A 311 -0.60 7.68 -22.96
CA GLY A 311 -0.71 9.09 -23.35
C GLY A 311 -1.74 9.40 -24.45
N VAL A 312 -2.55 8.42 -24.87
CA VAL A 312 -3.78 8.66 -25.63
C VAL A 312 -4.90 8.91 -24.61
N ALA A 313 -5.59 10.03 -24.71
CA ALA A 313 -6.80 10.25 -23.91
C ALA A 313 -7.77 9.09 -24.17
N LYS A 314 -8.16 8.36 -23.12
CA LYS A 314 -9.32 7.47 -23.18
C LYS A 314 -10.59 8.31 -23.11
#